data_AF-A0A1C6F653-F1
#
_entry.id   AF-A0A1C6F653-F1
#
_cell.length_a   1.000
_cell.length_b   1.000
_cell.length_c   1.000
_cell.angle_alpha   90.00
_cell.angle_beta   90.00
_cell.angle_gamma   90.00
#
_symmetry.space_group_name_H-M   'P 1'
#
loop_
_entity.id
_entity.type
_entity.pdbx_description
1 polymer ?
#
loop_
_entity_poly.entity_id
_entity_poly.type
_entity_poly.pdbx_seq_one_letter_code
_entity_poly.pdbx_strand_id
1 'polypeptide(L)'
;MNDNILCINKYIDDIEKNFLETGDKKYIDICKKFYGANLEKISIYIWTLHIMDQFRDNIIKNCENIHNIKVISKEIYELVKEDRKKLVLYAYLKGHVFGYNNHRLVKEIKSIMLNDNIKSISNDDLKKNKDIDKYLNIIRESELNKESIKLLIQNIEIYYLKSIENKLLNISSENDKYKILSITKELMEKDVINKYNEGILHGITQKINKKAWKNDKMNI
;
A
#
# COMPACT_ATOMS: atom_id res chain seq x y z
N MET A 1 20.31 12.61 -23.19
CA MET A 1 18.89 12.30 -22.90
C MET A 1 18.73 11.29 -21.77
N ASN A 2 19.65 10.33 -21.61
CA ASN A 2 19.67 9.39 -20.47
C ASN A 2 20.04 10.04 -19.11
N ASP A 3 20.88 11.08 -19.09
CA ASP A 3 21.30 11.73 -17.83
C ASP A 3 20.15 12.48 -17.14
N ASN A 4 19.19 13.03 -17.92
CA ASN A 4 18.01 13.69 -17.37
C ASN A 4 17.00 12.71 -16.75
N ILE A 5 16.91 11.49 -17.27
CA ILE A 5 16.01 10.44 -16.73
C ILE A 5 16.60 9.89 -15.42
N LEU A 6 17.92 9.69 -15.36
CA LEU A 6 18.63 9.31 -14.13
C LEU A 6 18.48 10.36 -13.03
N CYS A 7 18.52 11.65 -13.38
CA CYS A 7 18.36 12.75 -12.42
C CYS A 7 16.94 12.82 -11.84
N ILE A 8 15.91 12.58 -12.67
CA ILE A 8 14.50 12.55 -12.22
C ILE A 8 14.24 11.34 -11.32
N ASN A 9 14.79 10.16 -11.64
CA ASN A 9 14.60 8.96 -10.81
C ASN A 9 15.27 9.11 -9.44
N LYS A 10 16.53 9.60 -9.38
CA LYS A 10 17.21 9.89 -8.11
C LYS A 10 16.46 10.92 -7.26
N TYR A 11 15.92 11.96 -7.90
CA TYR A 11 15.12 12.97 -7.21
C TYR A 11 13.82 12.39 -6.61
N ILE A 12 13.18 11.45 -7.31
CA ILE A 12 12.02 10.73 -6.80
C ILE A 12 12.42 9.82 -5.63
N ASP A 13 13.55 9.12 -5.70
CA ASP A 13 14.04 8.25 -4.64
C ASP A 13 14.33 9.04 -3.34
N ASP A 14 14.94 10.22 -3.45
CA ASP A 14 15.18 11.11 -2.31
C ASP A 14 13.88 11.62 -1.69
N ILE A 15 12.87 11.92 -2.50
CA ILE A 15 11.54 12.33 -2.02
C ILE A 15 10.81 11.16 -1.36
N GLU A 16 10.93 9.94 -1.91
CA GLU A 16 10.37 8.72 -1.31
C GLU A 16 10.98 8.45 0.06
N LYS A 17 12.30 8.55 0.17
CA LYS A 17 13.02 8.39 1.44
C LYS A 17 12.60 9.44 2.47
N ASN A 18 12.53 10.71 2.05
CA ASN A 18 12.08 11.80 2.93
C ASN A 18 10.65 11.57 3.44
N PHE A 19 9.75 11.03 2.62
CA PHE A 19 8.41 10.67 3.05
C PHE A 19 8.42 9.57 4.13
N LEU A 20 9.20 8.51 3.93
CA LEU A 20 9.29 7.40 4.89
C LEU A 20 9.87 7.86 6.26
N GLU A 21 10.89 8.70 6.21
CA GLU A 21 11.59 9.17 7.41
C GLU A 21 10.80 10.25 8.17
N THR A 22 10.24 11.23 7.45
CA THR A 22 9.69 12.46 8.07
C THR A 22 8.20 12.69 7.80
N GLY A 23 7.60 11.95 6.88
CA GLY A 23 6.24 12.21 6.41
C GLY A 23 6.12 13.41 5.45
N ASP A 24 7.22 13.88 4.84
CA ASP A 24 7.21 14.99 3.87
C ASP A 24 6.18 14.74 2.75
N LYS A 25 5.19 15.62 2.66
CA LYS A 25 4.04 15.49 1.74
C LYS A 25 4.40 15.70 0.27
N LYS A 26 5.63 16.10 -0.09
CA LYS A 26 6.04 16.23 -1.50
C LYS A 26 5.80 14.96 -2.31
N TYR A 27 6.04 13.78 -1.72
CA TYR A 27 5.79 12.51 -2.41
C TYR A 27 4.30 12.34 -2.73
N ILE A 28 3.45 12.62 -1.74
CA ILE A 28 2.00 12.60 -1.85
C ILE A 28 1.53 13.55 -2.96
N ASP A 29 2.07 14.77 -3.00
CA ASP A 29 1.71 15.80 -3.96
C ASP A 29 2.09 15.42 -5.39
N ILE A 30 3.26 14.82 -5.58
CA ILE A 30 3.69 14.27 -6.88
C ILE A 30 2.73 13.16 -7.32
N CYS A 31 2.41 12.22 -6.42
CA CYS A 31 1.47 11.14 -6.71
C CYS A 31 0.09 11.66 -7.13
N LYS A 32 -0.45 12.66 -6.41
CA LYS A 32 -1.72 13.31 -6.74
C LYS A 32 -1.65 14.02 -8.10
N LYS A 33 -0.61 14.84 -8.32
CA LYS A 33 -0.48 15.69 -9.51
C LYS A 33 -0.30 14.88 -10.79
N PHE A 34 0.61 13.92 -10.80
CA PHE A 34 0.99 13.19 -12.01
C PHE A 34 0.14 11.95 -12.28
N TYR A 35 -0.28 11.27 -11.21
CA TYR A 35 -0.96 9.98 -11.30
C TYR A 35 -2.44 10.07 -10.94
N GLY A 36 -2.89 11.17 -10.32
CA GLY A 36 -4.29 11.36 -9.95
C GLY A 36 -4.72 10.52 -8.75
N ALA A 37 -3.78 10.15 -7.88
CA ALA A 37 -4.08 9.41 -6.66
C ALA A 37 -5.08 10.18 -5.79
N ASN A 38 -6.23 9.56 -5.48
CA ASN A 38 -7.25 10.14 -4.62
C ASN A 38 -6.93 9.86 -3.15
N LEU A 39 -6.39 10.86 -2.47
CA LEU A 39 -5.93 10.77 -1.09
C LEU A 39 -7.05 10.88 -0.05
N GLU A 40 -8.16 11.53 -0.39
CA GLU A 40 -9.32 11.65 0.51
C GLU A 40 -9.98 10.29 0.72
N LYS A 41 -10.09 9.47 -0.34
CA LYS A 41 -10.52 8.07 -0.21
C LYS A 41 -9.59 7.25 0.68
N ILE A 42 -8.28 7.48 0.60
CA ILE A 42 -7.30 6.76 1.44
C ILE A 42 -7.39 7.22 2.89
N SER A 43 -7.50 8.53 3.13
CA SER A 43 -7.67 9.11 4.45
C SER A 43 -8.88 8.48 5.12
N ILE A 44 -10.06 8.57 4.50
CA ILE A 44 -11.28 7.95 5.03
C ILE A 44 -11.09 6.43 5.20
N TYR A 45 -10.47 5.71 4.28
CA TYR A 45 -10.28 4.27 4.42
C TYR A 45 -9.30 3.89 5.56
N ILE A 46 -8.20 4.62 5.74
CA ILE A 46 -7.22 4.39 6.81
C ILE A 46 -7.81 4.78 8.18
N TRP A 47 -8.55 5.89 8.23
CA TRP A 47 -9.05 6.47 9.48
C TRP A 47 -10.40 5.88 9.94
N THR A 48 -11.25 5.37 9.03
CA THR A 48 -12.64 5.01 9.34
C THR A 48 -12.91 3.50 9.42
N LEU A 49 -12.00 2.61 8.99
CA LEU A 49 -12.27 1.17 8.82
C LEU A 49 -11.66 0.22 9.87
N HIS A 50 -11.46 0.65 11.12
CA HIS A 50 -10.99 -0.25 12.20
C HIS A 50 -9.62 -0.93 11.98
N ILE A 51 -8.85 -0.65 10.92
CA ILE A 51 -7.55 -1.28 10.66
C ILE A 51 -6.59 -1.12 11.87
N MET A 52 -6.76 -0.04 12.62
CA MET A 52 -6.04 0.27 13.86
C MET A 52 -6.54 -0.55 15.06
N ASP A 53 -7.85 -0.62 15.27
CA ASP A 53 -8.44 -1.44 16.34
C ASP A 53 -8.23 -2.93 16.07
N GLN A 54 -8.46 -3.39 14.84
CA GLN A 54 -8.22 -4.75 14.37
C GLN A 54 -6.77 -5.18 14.55
N PHE A 55 -5.81 -4.26 14.41
CA PHE A 55 -4.40 -4.58 14.63
C PHE A 55 -4.12 -4.88 16.09
N ARG A 56 -4.57 -4.02 16.99
CA ARG A 56 -4.46 -4.27 18.44
C ARG A 56 -5.18 -5.56 18.81
N ASP A 57 -6.41 -5.73 18.34
CA ASP A 57 -7.24 -6.88 18.67
C ASP A 57 -6.65 -8.19 18.11
N ASN A 58 -6.00 -8.15 16.94
CA ASN A 58 -5.25 -9.28 16.39
C ASN A 58 -3.99 -9.60 17.21
N ILE A 59 -3.26 -8.60 17.72
CA ILE A 59 -2.15 -8.86 18.65
C ILE A 59 -2.68 -9.54 19.91
N ILE A 60 -3.76 -9.03 20.51
CA ILE A 60 -4.39 -9.63 21.69
C ILE A 60 -4.77 -11.09 21.43
N LYS A 61 -5.47 -11.35 20.32
CA LYS A 61 -5.94 -12.69 19.96
C LYS A 61 -4.79 -13.67 19.75
N ASN A 62 -3.75 -13.29 19.02
CA ASN A 62 -2.63 -14.19 18.70
C ASN A 62 -1.66 -14.37 19.88
N CYS A 63 -1.69 -13.47 20.85
CA CYS A 63 -0.82 -13.46 22.03
C CYS A 63 -1.60 -13.59 23.34
N GLU A 64 -2.80 -14.19 23.31
CA GLU A 64 -3.73 -14.21 24.45
C GLU A 64 -3.15 -14.83 25.74
N ASN A 65 -2.18 -15.74 25.59
CA ASN A 65 -1.52 -16.41 26.71
C ASN A 65 -0.40 -15.57 27.36
N ILE A 66 -0.06 -14.42 26.80
CA ILE A 66 0.98 -13.54 27.34
C ILE A 66 0.37 -12.66 28.44
N HIS A 67 1.01 -12.66 29.61
CA HIS A 67 0.58 -11.82 30.72
C HIS A 67 0.56 -10.32 30.31
N ASN A 68 -0.49 -9.60 30.71
CA ASN A 68 -0.69 -8.19 30.38
C ASN A 68 -0.79 -7.85 28.88
N ILE A 69 -1.10 -8.81 28.00
CA ILE A 69 -1.16 -8.57 26.54
C ILE A 69 -2.10 -7.43 26.13
N LYS A 70 -3.21 -7.20 26.86
CA LYS A 70 -4.11 -6.07 26.59
C LYS A 70 -3.43 -4.70 26.77
N VAL A 71 -2.54 -4.58 27.76
CA VAL A 71 -1.76 -3.36 27.99
C VAL A 71 -0.66 -3.24 26.94
N ILE A 72 0.11 -4.32 26.75
CA ILE A 72 1.23 -4.37 25.79
C ILE A 72 0.75 -4.05 24.37
N SER A 73 -0.35 -4.66 23.91
CA SER A 73 -0.91 -4.40 22.58
C SER A 73 -1.35 -2.95 22.38
N LYS A 74 -1.88 -2.30 23.43
CA LYS A 74 -2.23 -0.88 23.38
C LYS A 74 -0.98 -0.01 23.29
N GLU A 75 0.07 -0.32 24.04
CA GLU A 75 1.34 0.41 23.98
C GLU A 75 2.02 0.28 22.62
N ILE A 76 2.05 -0.93 22.05
CA ILE A 76 2.54 -1.18 20.69
C ILE A 76 1.71 -0.37 19.68
N TYR A 77 0.39 -0.41 19.79
CA TYR A 77 -0.51 0.37 18.93
C TYR A 77 -0.17 1.85 18.96
N GLU A 78 -0.11 2.46 20.15
CA GLU A 78 0.18 3.90 20.30
C GLU A 78 1.55 4.27 19.74
N LEU A 79 2.53 3.38 19.87
CA LEU A 79 3.89 3.59 19.37
C LEU A 79 3.93 3.63 17.84
N VAL A 80 3.29 2.67 17.18
CA VAL A 80 3.45 2.46 15.74
C VAL A 80 2.37 3.14 14.91
N LYS A 81 1.38 3.80 15.54
CA LYS A 81 0.18 4.23 14.81
C LYS A 81 0.46 5.20 13.68
N GLU A 82 1.32 6.20 13.89
CA GLU A 82 1.63 7.22 12.87
C GLU A 82 2.54 6.65 11.78
N ASP A 83 3.45 5.81 12.21
CA ASP A 83 4.42 5.10 11.38
C ASP A 83 3.76 4.10 10.43
N ARG A 84 2.84 3.27 10.96
CA ARG A 84 2.02 2.36 10.18
C ARG A 84 1.13 3.11 9.19
N LYS A 85 0.57 4.28 9.56
CA LYS A 85 -0.21 5.12 8.63
C LYS A 85 0.65 5.59 7.45
N LYS A 86 1.85 6.11 7.73
CA LYS A 86 2.81 6.53 6.69
C LYS A 86 3.10 5.37 5.75
N LEU A 87 3.43 4.21 6.29
CA LEU A 87 3.77 3.03 5.51
C LEU A 87 2.61 2.51 4.65
N VAL A 88 1.40 2.42 5.23
CA VAL A 88 0.19 2.02 4.50
C VAL A 88 -0.11 3.00 3.36
N LEU A 89 0.05 4.30 3.60
CA LEU A 89 -0.12 5.31 2.57
C LEU A 89 0.95 5.17 1.47
N TYR A 90 2.23 5.00 1.85
CA TYR A 90 3.31 4.78 0.89
C TYR A 90 3.07 3.54 0.02
N ALA A 91 2.69 2.42 0.63
CA ALA A 91 2.38 1.18 -0.08
C ALA A 91 1.29 1.39 -1.13
N TYR A 92 0.19 2.06 -0.75
CA TYR A 92 -0.86 2.42 -1.68
C TYR A 92 -0.34 3.29 -2.83
N LEU A 93 0.45 4.33 -2.54
CA LEU A 93 0.96 5.25 -3.55
C LEU A 93 1.87 4.54 -4.55
N LYS A 94 2.78 3.68 -4.07
CA LYS A 94 3.63 2.85 -4.93
C LYS A 94 2.78 1.94 -5.82
N GLY A 95 1.78 1.27 -5.25
CA GLY A 95 0.85 0.45 -6.00
C GLY A 95 0.11 1.25 -7.07
N HIS A 96 -0.37 2.44 -6.73
CA HIS A 96 -1.08 3.32 -7.66
C HIS A 96 -0.21 3.79 -8.82
N VAL A 97 1.02 4.21 -8.55
CA VAL A 97 1.98 4.60 -9.60
C VAL A 97 2.27 3.41 -10.51
N PHE A 98 2.50 2.23 -9.94
CA PHE A 98 2.71 1.00 -10.70
C PHE A 98 1.51 0.68 -11.61
N GLY A 99 0.30 0.62 -11.06
CA GLY A 99 -0.92 0.31 -11.82
C GLY A 99 -1.18 1.32 -12.94
N TYR A 100 -0.97 2.61 -12.68
CA TYR A 100 -1.14 3.67 -13.68
C TYR A 100 -0.14 3.57 -14.86
N ASN A 101 1.07 3.06 -14.59
CA ASN A 101 2.14 2.90 -15.57
C ASN A 101 2.17 1.51 -16.21
N ASN A 102 1.39 0.53 -15.71
CA ASN A 102 1.33 -0.81 -16.28
C ASN A 102 0.51 -0.84 -17.59
N HIS A 103 1.17 -0.47 -18.68
CA HIS A 103 0.54 -0.33 -19.99
C HIS A 103 -0.03 -1.63 -20.55
N ARG A 104 0.57 -2.78 -20.22
CA ARG A 104 0.10 -4.09 -20.68
C ARG A 104 -1.27 -4.40 -20.10
N LEU A 105 -1.39 -4.35 -18.77
CA LEU A 105 -2.64 -4.63 -18.08
C LEU A 105 -3.74 -3.64 -18.46
N VAL A 106 -3.39 -2.35 -18.57
CA VAL A 106 -4.34 -1.31 -19.01
C VAL A 106 -4.87 -1.60 -20.43
N LYS A 107 -4.05 -2.14 -21.33
CA LYS A 107 -4.49 -2.53 -22.69
C LYS A 107 -5.43 -3.73 -22.65
N GLU A 108 -5.10 -4.76 -21.88
CA GLU A 108 -5.90 -5.99 -21.76
C GLU A 108 -7.30 -5.66 -21.21
N ILE A 109 -7.39 -4.89 -20.12
CA ILE A 109 -8.67 -4.48 -19.53
C ILE A 109 -9.48 -3.63 -20.52
N LYS A 110 -8.84 -2.74 -21.27
CA LYS A 110 -9.52 -1.96 -22.31
C LYS A 110 -10.09 -2.84 -23.42
N SER A 111 -9.41 -3.91 -23.80
CA SER A 111 -9.91 -4.84 -24.81
C SER A 111 -11.19 -5.52 -24.34
N ILE A 112 -11.25 -5.91 -23.06
CA ILE A 112 -12.46 -6.46 -22.44
C ILE A 112 -13.59 -5.42 -22.47
N MET A 113 -13.31 -4.19 -22.03
CA MET A 113 -14.31 -3.11 -22.02
C MET A 113 -14.86 -2.79 -23.42
N LEU A 114 -14.02 -2.85 -24.45
CA LEU A 114 -14.45 -2.64 -25.85
C LEU A 114 -15.39 -3.76 -26.31
N ASN A 115 -15.07 -5.02 -26.01
CA ASN A 115 -15.90 -6.16 -26.38
C ASN A 115 -17.28 -6.11 -25.71
N ASP A 116 -17.35 -5.59 -24.49
CA ASP A 116 -18.58 -5.53 -23.69
C ASP A 116 -19.29 -4.16 -23.74
N ASN A 117 -18.84 -3.23 -24.60
CA ASN A 117 -19.36 -1.85 -24.69
C ASN A 117 -19.40 -1.07 -23.36
N ILE A 118 -18.43 -1.31 -22.48
CA ILE A 118 -18.33 -0.68 -21.15
C ILE A 118 -17.62 0.68 -21.25
N LYS A 119 -18.28 1.76 -20.84
CA LYS A 119 -17.74 3.14 -20.92
C LYS A 119 -16.78 3.50 -19.77
N SER A 120 -16.98 2.91 -18.60
CA SER A 120 -16.15 3.15 -17.41
C SER A 120 -16.14 1.90 -16.55
N ILE A 121 -15.04 1.68 -15.85
CA ILE A 121 -14.91 0.55 -14.93
C ILE A 121 -14.75 1.07 -13.49
N SER A 122 -15.40 0.41 -12.54
CA SER A 122 -15.16 0.62 -11.11
C SER A 122 -14.17 -0.42 -10.58
N ASN A 123 -13.63 -0.19 -9.38
CA ASN A 123 -12.75 -1.16 -8.74
C ASN A 123 -13.48 -2.48 -8.42
N ASP A 124 -14.78 -2.44 -8.15
CA ASP A 124 -15.57 -3.63 -7.85
C ASP A 124 -15.82 -4.46 -9.10
N ASP A 125 -15.95 -3.82 -10.26
CA ASP A 125 -16.03 -4.51 -11.54
C ASP A 125 -14.73 -5.25 -11.87
N LEU A 126 -13.58 -4.63 -11.59
CA LEU A 126 -12.26 -5.28 -11.75
C LEU A 126 -12.12 -6.51 -10.85
N LYS A 127 -12.60 -6.44 -9.60
CA LYS A 127 -12.53 -7.56 -8.63
C LYS A 127 -13.45 -8.73 -9.00
N LYS A 128 -14.56 -8.48 -9.69
CA LYS A 128 -15.54 -9.51 -10.08
C LYS A 128 -15.18 -10.21 -11.39
N ASN A 129 -14.32 -9.60 -12.20
CA ASN A 129 -13.91 -10.18 -13.47
C ASN A 129 -12.77 -11.20 -13.26
N LYS A 130 -13.03 -12.47 -13.59
CA LYS A 130 -12.08 -13.58 -13.38
C LYS A 130 -10.78 -13.43 -14.14
N ASP A 131 -10.80 -12.87 -15.34
CA ASP A 131 -9.58 -12.68 -16.14
C ASP A 131 -8.73 -11.56 -15.57
N ILE A 132 -9.37 -10.49 -15.11
CA ILE A 132 -8.70 -9.39 -14.42
C ILE A 132 -8.13 -9.87 -13.08
N ASP A 133 -8.88 -10.65 -12.30
CA ASP A 133 -8.40 -11.23 -11.03
C ASP A 133 -7.24 -12.22 -11.25
N LYS A 134 -7.29 -13.02 -12.32
CA LYS A 134 -6.17 -13.88 -12.74
C LYS A 134 -4.92 -13.06 -13.08
N TYR A 135 -5.06 -11.97 -13.81
CA TYR A 135 -3.94 -11.07 -14.12
C TYR A 135 -3.43 -10.31 -12.90
N LEU A 136 -4.32 -9.90 -11.99
CA LEU A 136 -3.95 -9.32 -10.71
C LEU A 136 -3.22 -10.34 -9.84
N ASN A 137 -3.60 -11.61 -9.88
CA ASN A 137 -2.87 -12.69 -9.19
C ASN A 137 -1.51 -12.94 -9.85
N ILE A 138 -1.39 -12.92 -11.17
CA ILE A 138 -0.09 -12.97 -11.85
C ILE A 138 0.78 -11.78 -11.46
N ILE A 139 0.22 -10.57 -11.37
CA ILE A 139 0.94 -9.37 -10.91
C ILE A 139 1.30 -9.50 -9.44
N ARG A 140 0.39 -9.98 -8.58
CA ARG A 140 0.69 -10.25 -7.17
C ARG A 140 1.86 -11.21 -7.07
N GLU A 141 1.82 -12.36 -7.73
CA GLU A 141 2.86 -13.40 -7.67
C GLU A 141 4.19 -12.99 -8.32
N SER A 142 4.13 -12.29 -9.46
CA SER A 142 5.34 -11.82 -10.17
C SER A 142 5.96 -10.58 -9.54
N GLU A 143 5.17 -9.69 -8.92
CA GLU A 143 5.64 -8.46 -8.28
C GLU A 143 5.92 -8.62 -6.77
N LEU A 144 5.27 -9.57 -6.05
CA LEU A 144 5.66 -9.98 -4.68
C LEU A 144 7.14 -10.40 -4.65
N ASN A 145 7.65 -10.91 -5.77
CA ASN A 145 9.03 -11.30 -5.96
C ASN A 145 9.98 -10.17 -6.43
N LYS A 146 9.46 -8.98 -6.76
CA LYS A 146 10.29 -7.85 -7.23
C LYS A 146 10.85 -7.00 -6.09
N GLU A 147 11.93 -6.30 -6.40
CA GLU A 147 12.66 -5.40 -5.50
C GLU A 147 11.76 -4.40 -4.78
N SER A 148 10.69 -3.90 -5.40
CA SER A 148 9.82 -2.88 -4.79
C SER A 148 9.02 -3.38 -3.58
N ILE A 149 8.47 -4.60 -3.62
CA ILE A 149 7.79 -5.19 -2.45
C ILE A 149 8.82 -5.62 -1.39
N LYS A 150 9.95 -6.17 -1.82
CA LYS A 150 11.05 -6.47 -0.90
C LYS A 150 11.55 -5.22 -0.18
N LEU A 151 11.67 -4.09 -0.86
CA LEU A 151 12.06 -2.80 -0.28
C LEU A 151 10.97 -2.28 0.68
N LEU A 152 9.69 -2.41 0.33
CA LEU A 152 8.56 -2.09 1.21
C LEU A 152 8.61 -2.91 2.52
N ILE A 153 8.90 -4.21 2.42
CA ILE A 153 9.04 -5.11 3.57
C ILE A 153 10.32 -4.79 4.37
N GLN A 154 11.44 -4.52 3.71
CA GLN A 154 12.68 -4.09 4.39
C GLN A 154 12.48 -2.79 5.17
N ASN A 155 11.70 -1.85 4.63
CA ASN A 155 11.35 -0.62 5.34
C ASN A 155 10.50 -0.90 6.60
N ILE A 156 9.71 -1.99 6.64
CA ILE A 156 9.03 -2.46 7.87
C ILE A 156 10.07 -2.77 8.94
N GLU A 157 11.09 -3.54 8.58
CA GLU A 157 12.13 -3.98 9.51
C GLU A 157 13.00 -2.81 10.00
N ILE A 158 13.48 -1.97 9.08
CA ILE A 158 14.45 -0.91 9.37
C ILE A 158 13.85 0.20 10.24
N TYR A 159 12.64 0.65 9.90
CA TYR A 159 12.08 1.86 10.51
C TYR A 159 11.12 1.57 11.66
N TYR A 160 10.53 0.37 11.72
CA TYR A 160 9.37 0.14 12.59
C TYR A 160 9.49 -1.06 13.53
N LEU A 161 10.07 -2.19 13.13
CA LEU A 161 10.26 -3.28 14.10
C LEU A 161 11.30 -2.94 15.16
N LYS A 162 12.34 -2.18 14.79
CA LYS A 162 13.38 -1.74 15.72
C LYS A 162 12.86 -0.80 16.82
N SER A 163 11.85 0.02 16.52
CA SER A 163 11.23 0.90 17.52
C SER A 163 10.36 0.12 18.52
N ILE A 164 9.69 -0.93 18.06
CA ILE A 164 8.92 -1.86 18.90
C ILE A 164 9.86 -2.66 19.80
N GLU A 165 10.93 -3.24 19.25
CA GLU A 165 11.91 -4.05 19.98
C GLU A 165 12.51 -3.32 21.19
N ASN A 166 12.89 -2.05 21.00
CA ASN A 166 13.40 -1.18 22.08
C ASN A 166 12.38 -0.94 23.21
N LYS A 167 11.08 -1.07 22.95
CA LYS A 167 10.01 -0.90 23.96
C LYS A 167 9.59 -2.20 24.61
N LEU A 168 9.76 -3.34 23.93
CA LEU A 168 9.54 -4.68 24.51
C LEU A 168 10.66 -5.11 25.47
N LEU A 169 11.72 -4.30 25.64
CA LEU A 169 12.83 -4.58 26.58
C LEU A 169 12.37 -4.89 28.02
N ASN A 170 11.24 -4.33 28.44
CA ASN A 170 10.68 -4.51 29.79
C ASN A 170 9.75 -5.73 29.93
N ILE A 171 9.49 -6.47 28.84
CA ILE A 171 8.75 -7.74 28.90
C ILE A 171 9.71 -8.81 29.44
N SER A 172 9.26 -9.57 30.43
CA SER A 172 10.11 -10.48 31.20
C SER A 172 10.55 -11.75 30.45
N SER A 173 9.77 -12.19 29.45
CA SER A 173 10.04 -13.41 28.69
C SER A 173 10.52 -13.09 27.28
N GLU A 174 11.73 -13.57 26.94
CA GLU A 174 12.31 -13.40 25.61
C GLU A 174 11.46 -14.08 24.51
N ASN A 175 10.86 -15.23 24.81
CA ASN A 175 9.93 -15.92 23.91
C ASN A 175 8.67 -15.09 23.62
N ASP A 176 8.15 -14.38 24.62
CA ASP A 176 6.98 -13.52 24.47
C ASP A 176 7.32 -12.31 23.58
N LYS A 177 8.51 -11.72 23.74
CA LYS A 177 9.00 -10.65 22.87
C LYS A 177 9.07 -11.11 21.41
N TYR A 178 9.69 -12.26 21.15
CA TYR A 178 9.79 -12.80 19.79
C TYR A 178 8.42 -13.06 19.18
N LYS A 179 7.50 -13.64 19.94
CA LYS A 179 6.13 -13.90 19.46
C LYS A 179 5.40 -12.60 19.11
N ILE A 180 5.49 -11.59 19.97
CA ILE A 180 4.86 -10.28 19.73
C ILE A 180 5.46 -9.59 18.50
N LEU A 181 6.79 -9.61 18.35
CA LEU A 181 7.46 -9.04 17.18
C LEU A 181 7.05 -9.74 15.88
N SER A 182 6.99 -11.07 15.89
CA SER A 182 6.58 -11.86 14.72
C SER A 182 5.15 -11.53 14.30
N ILE A 183 4.20 -11.55 15.24
CA ILE A 183 2.79 -11.24 14.94
C ILE A 183 2.65 -9.80 14.44
N THR A 184 3.37 -8.87 15.06
CA THR A 184 3.32 -7.47 14.64
C THR A 184 3.85 -7.30 13.21
N LYS A 185 4.98 -7.93 12.89
CA LYS A 185 5.55 -7.95 11.53
C LYS A 185 4.55 -8.49 10.51
N GLU A 186 4.00 -9.67 10.77
CA GLU A 186 3.02 -10.31 9.87
C GLU A 186 1.81 -9.42 9.59
N LEU A 187 1.27 -8.78 10.63
CA LEU A 187 0.15 -7.86 10.48
C LEU A 187 0.51 -6.65 9.62
N MET A 188 1.68 -6.03 9.84
CA MET A 188 2.15 -4.89 9.06
C MET A 188 2.40 -5.25 7.60
N GLU A 189 3.03 -6.40 7.33
CA GLU A 189 3.27 -6.90 5.98
C GLU A 189 1.96 -7.12 5.23
N LYS A 190 0.99 -7.77 5.89
CA LYS A 190 -0.33 -8.02 5.31
C LYS A 190 -1.03 -6.72 4.93
N ASP A 191 -1.00 -5.70 5.79
CA ASP A 191 -1.63 -4.41 5.49
C ASP A 191 -0.97 -3.72 4.30
N VAL A 192 0.36 -3.69 4.27
CA VAL A 192 1.15 -3.08 3.20
C VAL A 192 0.86 -3.75 1.87
N ILE A 193 0.89 -5.08 1.81
CA ILE A 193 0.61 -5.84 0.59
C ILE A 193 -0.82 -5.58 0.12
N ASN A 194 -1.80 -5.63 1.03
CA ASN A 194 -3.19 -5.36 0.68
C ASN A 194 -3.37 -3.95 0.10
N LYS A 195 -2.71 -2.96 0.70
CA LYS A 195 -2.84 -1.55 0.31
C LYS A 195 -2.10 -1.24 -0.98
N TYR A 196 -0.96 -1.86 -1.19
CA TYR A 196 -0.27 -1.86 -2.49
C TYR A 196 -1.18 -2.41 -3.59
N ASN A 197 -1.81 -3.56 -3.37
CA ASN A 197 -2.72 -4.18 -4.33
C ASN A 197 -3.96 -3.32 -4.63
N GLU A 198 -4.56 -2.70 -3.61
CA GLU A 198 -5.64 -1.73 -3.81
C GLU A 198 -5.17 -0.52 -4.63
N GLY A 199 -3.97 -0.02 -4.33
CA GLY A 199 -3.32 1.05 -5.10
C GLY A 199 -3.24 0.71 -6.58
N ILE A 200 -2.75 -0.49 -6.92
CA ILE A 200 -2.66 -0.97 -8.31
C ILE A 200 -4.00 -0.84 -9.04
N LEU A 201 -5.07 -1.39 -8.45
CA LEU A 201 -6.43 -1.33 -9.01
C LEU A 201 -6.88 0.10 -9.28
N HIS A 202 -6.64 0.99 -8.32
CA HIS A 202 -7.03 2.39 -8.43
C HIS A 202 -6.24 3.09 -9.54
N GLY A 203 -4.93 2.83 -9.64
CA GLY A 203 -4.07 3.39 -10.68
C GLY A 203 -4.51 2.99 -12.09
N ILE A 204 -4.86 1.71 -12.27
CA ILE A 204 -5.39 1.17 -13.53
C ILE A 204 -6.71 1.84 -13.89
N THR A 205 -7.67 1.83 -12.96
CA THR A 205 -9.01 2.41 -13.14
C THR A 205 -8.92 3.87 -13.52
N GLN A 206 -8.08 4.63 -12.80
CA GLN A 206 -7.84 6.04 -13.07
C GLN A 206 -7.28 6.25 -14.47
N LYS A 207 -6.30 5.44 -14.90
CA LYS A 207 -5.70 5.53 -16.24
C LYS A 207 -6.72 5.25 -17.35
N ILE A 208 -7.57 4.25 -17.16
CA ILE A 208 -8.60 3.84 -18.11
C ILE A 208 -9.67 4.92 -18.24
N ASN A 209 -10.26 5.33 -17.11
CA ASN A 209 -11.37 6.30 -17.08
C ASN A 209 -10.94 7.70 -17.51
N LYS A 210 -9.70 8.14 -17.19
CA LYS A 210 -9.16 9.44 -17.65
C LYS A 210 -8.97 9.50 -19.18
N LYS A 211 -8.79 8.37 -19.85
CA LYS A 211 -8.77 8.29 -21.32
C LYS A 211 -10.17 8.22 -21.94
N ALA A 212 -11.14 7.57 -21.28
CA ALA A 212 -12.53 7.55 -21.75
C ALA A 212 -13.12 8.97 -21.87
N TRP A 213 -12.88 9.82 -20.87
CA TRP A 213 -13.30 11.23 -20.86
C TRP A 213 -12.68 12.11 -21.96
N LYS A 214 -11.51 11.75 -22.50
CA LYS A 214 -10.92 12.51 -23.62
C LYS A 214 -11.60 12.17 -24.96
N ASN A 215 -12.10 10.94 -25.11
CA ASN A 215 -12.76 10.52 -26.34
C ASN A 215 -14.19 11.06 -26.45
N ASP A 216 -14.90 11.21 -25.32
CA ASP A 216 -16.25 11.81 -25.33
C ASP A 216 -16.25 13.32 -25.67
N LYS A 217 -15.13 14.01 -25.46
CA LYS A 217 -14.98 15.44 -25.80
C LYS A 217 -14.57 15.71 -27.26
N MET A 218 -14.40 14.69 -28.09
CA MET A 218 -14.08 14.83 -29.52
C MET A 218 -15.28 14.57 -30.45
N ASN A 219 -16.48 14.35 -29.90
CA ASN A 219 -17.72 14.25 -30.67
C ASN A 219 -18.66 15.43 -30.38
N ILE A 220 -18.19 16.66 -30.64
CA ILE A 220 -19.03 17.86 -30.83
C ILE A 220 -18.55 18.56 -32.09
#